data_AF-A0A2M7JMW6-F1
#
_entry.id   AF-A0A2M7JMW6-F1
#
_cell.length_a   1.000
_cell.length_b   1.000
_cell.length_c   1.000
_cell.angle_alpha   90.00
_cell.angle_beta   90.00
_cell.angle_gamma   90.00
#
_symmetry.space_group_name_H-M   'P 1'
#
loop_
_entity.id
_entity.type
_entity.pdbx_description
1 polymer ?
#
loop_
_entity_poly.entity_id
_entity_poly.type
_entity_poly.pdbx_seq_one_letter_code
_entity_poly.pdbx_strand_id
1 'polypeptide(L)'
;MGAAMDNTETRRKGFSGWLILLALVVGLSAGYLGGYITKRPLDEGAVIQKIAPEAPGQSVSTSTPSEAANIKPAEGAPEERHSSPSGQNPYEGLTRKQYCYRVQSEISDFFSYVENQPYYKHLAGDKKAQELFKETMRRLASRLPIPGGEGVDASIIINNIYYIFRSMDRNAIRVIKEFISGEGESLEFDMALFYRWIMLGDECGEGADIRPSFQELYHFAGFFLNTIGGRAYLLRRPAAAGALTGYYCLLILHEANLKGRNNYGIDILPYIATIKEEIASARNLAQSEDYLIELASMESYYQQRR
;
A
#
# COMPACT_ATOMS: atom_id res chain seq x y z
N MET A 1 9.80 -68.82 48.73
CA MET A 1 11.21 -68.44 48.42
C MET A 1 11.37 -68.67 46.92
N GLY A 2 11.09 -67.73 46.04
CA GLY A 2 11.67 -66.39 45.91
C GLY A 2 12.48 -66.38 44.61
N ALA A 3 11.80 -66.42 43.46
CA ALA A 3 12.43 -66.32 42.14
C ALA A 3 12.51 -64.83 41.75
N ALA A 4 13.73 -64.29 41.69
CA ALA A 4 14.00 -62.96 41.17
C ALA A 4 14.28 -63.06 39.67
N MET A 5 13.39 -62.49 38.85
CA MET A 5 13.68 -62.16 37.46
C MET A 5 14.37 -60.80 37.44
N ASP A 6 15.62 -60.81 36.99
CA ASP A 6 16.43 -59.63 36.69
C ASP A 6 16.04 -59.09 35.31
N ASN A 7 15.74 -57.79 35.24
CA ASN A 7 15.24 -57.09 34.08
C ASN A 7 16.24 -55.95 33.78
N THR A 8 17.22 -56.19 32.92
CA THR A 8 18.12 -55.14 32.43
C THR A 8 17.87 -54.84 30.96
N GLU A 9 17.24 -53.70 30.77
CA GLU A 9 16.82 -53.06 29.52
C GLU A 9 18.03 -52.52 28.73
N THR A 10 18.28 -53.05 27.53
CA THR A 10 19.30 -52.53 26.61
C THR A 10 18.83 -51.26 25.91
N ARG A 11 19.39 -50.13 26.32
CA ARG A 11 19.24 -48.80 25.71
C ARG A 11 19.99 -48.73 24.37
N ARG A 12 19.29 -48.84 23.23
CA ARG A 12 19.83 -48.53 21.90
C ARG A 12 19.29 -47.18 21.42
N LYS A 13 20.13 -46.13 21.52
CA LYS A 13 19.83 -44.77 21.04
C LYS A 13 19.69 -44.76 19.52
N GLY A 14 18.49 -44.48 19.02
CA GLY A 14 18.23 -44.16 17.61
C GLY A 14 18.75 -42.77 17.27
N PHE A 15 19.90 -42.71 16.58
CA PHE A 15 20.50 -41.47 16.07
C PHE A 15 20.96 -41.71 14.63
N SER A 16 20.04 -41.72 13.66
CA SER A 16 20.44 -41.74 12.23
C SER A 16 19.35 -41.36 11.22
N GLY A 17 18.24 -40.74 11.61
CA GLY A 17 17.23 -40.28 10.64
C GLY A 17 17.42 -38.82 10.21
N TRP A 18 17.63 -37.94 11.17
CA TRP A 18 17.55 -36.49 10.93
C TRP A 18 18.81 -35.89 10.27
N LEU A 19 19.99 -36.48 10.52
CA LEU A 19 21.23 -36.01 9.88
C LEU A 19 21.26 -36.25 8.37
N ILE A 20 20.61 -37.32 7.88
CA ILE A 20 20.51 -37.63 6.45
C ILE A 20 19.57 -36.63 5.76
N LEU A 21 18.46 -36.28 6.42
CA LEU A 21 17.54 -35.25 5.94
C LEU A 21 18.21 -33.87 5.87
N LEU A 22 19.02 -33.52 6.87
CA LEU A 22 19.72 -32.24 6.91
C LEU A 22 20.80 -32.15 5.81
N ALA A 23 21.53 -33.25 5.55
CA ALA A 23 22.49 -33.32 4.45
C ALA A 23 21.83 -33.19 3.06
N LEU A 24 20.65 -33.77 2.84
CA LEU A 24 19.90 -33.65 1.58
C LEU A 24 19.41 -32.22 1.35
N VAL A 25 18.92 -31.54 2.39
CA VAL A 25 18.45 -30.14 2.28
C VAL A 25 19.61 -29.19 1.99
N VAL A 26 20.78 -29.39 2.61
CA VAL A 26 21.98 -28.58 2.35
C VAL A 26 22.54 -28.84 0.94
N GLY A 27 22.54 -30.10 0.48
CA GLY A 27 22.99 -30.44 -0.88
C GLY A 27 22.12 -29.82 -1.97
N LEU A 28 20.79 -29.84 -1.80
CA LEU A 28 19.85 -29.24 -2.76
C LEU A 28 19.93 -27.71 -2.78
N SER A 29 20.16 -27.08 -1.63
CA SER A 29 20.32 -25.62 -1.56
C SER A 29 21.66 -25.14 -2.13
N ALA A 30 22.76 -25.88 -1.94
CA ALA A 30 24.04 -25.57 -2.57
C ALA A 30 24.01 -25.72 -4.11
N GLY A 31 23.30 -26.74 -4.63
CA GLY A 31 23.12 -26.91 -6.09
C GLY A 31 22.27 -25.80 -6.72
N TYR A 32 21.26 -25.32 -6.01
CA TYR A 32 20.39 -24.23 -6.48
C TYR A 32 21.12 -22.87 -6.49
N LEU A 33 21.98 -22.60 -5.50
CA LEU A 33 22.80 -21.38 -5.43
C LEU A 33 23.99 -21.39 -6.40
N GLY A 34 24.62 -22.55 -6.64
CA GLY A 34 25.74 -22.66 -7.58
C GLY A 34 25.35 -22.43 -9.06
N GLY A 35 24.11 -22.77 -9.44
CA GLY A 35 23.59 -22.52 -10.78
C GLY A 35 23.22 -21.05 -11.06
N TYR A 36 23.06 -20.24 -10.02
CA TYR A 36 22.66 -18.83 -10.15
C TYR A 36 23.85 -17.85 -10.24
N ILE A 37 25.05 -18.28 -9.82
CA ILE A 37 26.25 -17.43 -9.78
C ILE A 37 27.05 -17.46 -11.09
N THR A 38 26.82 -18.43 -11.98
CA THR A 38 27.54 -18.57 -13.26
C THR A 38 26.92 -17.80 -14.44
N LYS A 39 25.85 -17.03 -14.23
CA LYS A 39 25.20 -16.21 -15.28
C LYS A 39 25.10 -14.73 -14.93
N ARG A 40 26.22 -14.08 -14.64
CA ARG A 40 26.35 -12.63 -14.84
C ARG A 40 27.68 -12.30 -15.51
N PRO A 41 27.68 -11.68 -16.71
CA PRO A 41 28.86 -10.97 -17.16
C PRO A 41 29.09 -9.78 -16.21
N LEU A 42 30.30 -9.70 -15.66
CA LEU A 42 30.79 -8.56 -14.90
C LEU A 42 31.07 -7.43 -15.90
N ASP A 43 30.21 -6.41 -15.93
CA ASP A 43 30.55 -5.14 -16.57
C ASP A 43 31.40 -4.31 -15.60
N GLU A 44 32.62 -4.03 -16.05
CA GLU A 44 33.59 -3.15 -15.43
C GLU A 44 33.11 -1.68 -15.52
N GLY A 45 33.38 -0.90 -14.48
CA GLY A 45 33.41 0.56 -14.59
C GLY A 45 32.58 1.36 -13.59
N ALA A 46 32.77 1.15 -12.29
CA ALA A 46 32.43 2.16 -11.29
C ALA A 46 33.72 2.80 -10.77
N VAL A 47 34.05 3.96 -11.32
CA VAL A 47 35.13 4.84 -10.87
C VAL A 47 34.84 5.28 -9.43
N ILE A 48 35.67 4.83 -8.48
CA ILE A 48 35.65 5.31 -7.10
C ILE A 48 36.27 6.71 -7.07
N GLN A 49 35.43 7.73 -6.87
CA GLN A 49 35.92 9.05 -6.49
C GLN A 49 36.11 9.09 -4.96
N LYS A 50 37.38 9.20 -4.59
CA LYS A 50 37.91 9.27 -3.23
C LYS A 50 37.43 10.57 -2.57
N ILE A 51 36.65 10.50 -1.48
CA ILE A 51 36.42 11.65 -0.59
C ILE A 51 37.24 11.39 0.68
N ALA A 52 38.21 12.26 0.93
CA ALA A 52 38.99 12.31 2.17
C ALA A 52 38.20 13.04 3.28
N PRO A 53 38.41 12.71 4.57
CA PRO A 53 37.67 13.31 5.66
C PRO A 53 38.32 14.61 6.12
N GLU A 54 37.52 15.66 6.32
CA GLU A 54 37.93 16.85 7.08
C GLU A 54 37.09 16.95 8.35
N ALA A 55 37.79 17.15 9.47
CA ALA A 55 37.27 17.18 10.84
C ALA A 55 36.89 18.64 11.25
N PRO A 56 36.30 18.84 12.44
CA PRO A 56 35.23 19.83 12.64
C PRO A 56 35.69 21.20 13.18
N GLY A 57 34.92 22.24 12.86
CA GLY A 57 35.04 23.58 13.43
C GLY A 57 33.67 24.19 13.75
N GLN A 58 33.52 24.59 15.02
CA GLN A 58 32.40 25.26 15.69
C GLN A 58 31.91 26.51 14.93
N SER A 59 30.63 26.92 14.99
CA SER A 59 30.08 27.60 16.18
C SER A 59 28.55 27.64 16.23
N VAL A 60 28.08 27.44 17.46
CA VAL A 60 26.75 27.74 18.00
C VAL A 60 26.37 29.21 17.77
N SER A 61 25.12 29.47 17.39
CA SER A 61 24.39 30.67 17.79
C SER A 61 22.91 30.33 17.98
N THR A 62 22.52 30.37 19.25
CA THR A 62 21.17 30.22 19.76
C THR A 62 20.43 31.55 19.66
N SER A 63 19.25 31.57 19.04
CA SER A 63 18.21 32.54 19.39
C SER A 63 16.83 32.04 18.97
N THR A 64 15.98 31.84 19.96
CA THR A 64 14.50 31.82 19.90
C THR A 64 14.07 32.58 21.17
N PRO A 65 12.85 33.14 21.31
CA PRO A 65 11.67 33.04 20.45
C PRO A 65 10.91 34.37 20.19
N SER A 66 10.29 34.50 19.02
CA SER A 66 9.30 35.53 18.68
C SER A 66 8.57 35.00 17.44
N GLU A 67 7.26 35.09 17.24
CA GLU A 67 6.11 35.59 17.98
C GLU A 67 4.92 35.13 17.12
N ALA A 68 3.81 34.78 17.77
CA ALA A 68 2.63 34.25 17.11
C ALA A 68 2.03 35.29 16.15
N ALA A 69 2.27 35.14 14.85
CA ALA A 69 1.61 35.90 13.81
C ALA A 69 0.39 35.14 13.30
N ASN A 70 -0.74 35.61 13.79
CA ASN A 70 -2.13 35.39 13.38
C ASN A 70 -2.29 35.40 11.83
N ILE A 71 -2.48 34.24 11.21
CA ILE A 71 -2.88 34.15 9.79
C ILE A 71 -4.41 34.13 9.73
N LYS A 72 -5.00 35.26 9.29
CA LYS A 72 -6.41 35.33 8.91
C LYS A 72 -6.68 34.35 7.74
N PRO A 73 -7.85 33.68 7.69
CA PRO A 73 -8.21 32.81 6.59
C PRO A 73 -8.27 33.59 5.28
N ALA A 74 -7.57 33.10 4.25
CA ALA A 74 -7.71 33.61 2.89
C ALA A 74 -9.11 33.30 2.37
N GLU A 75 -9.89 34.36 2.21
CA GLU A 75 -11.19 34.39 1.55
C GLU A 75 -10.95 34.24 0.04
N GLY A 76 -11.40 33.12 -0.52
CA GLY A 76 -11.18 32.76 -1.92
C GLY A 76 -10.97 31.26 -2.10
N ALA A 77 -11.88 30.44 -1.57
CA ALA A 77 -11.93 29.03 -1.92
C ALA A 77 -12.35 28.92 -3.40
N PRO A 78 -11.52 28.33 -4.27
CA PRO A 78 -11.98 27.97 -5.61
C PRO A 78 -13.02 26.85 -5.45
N GLU A 79 -14.16 27.06 -6.09
CA GLU A 79 -15.21 26.08 -6.33
C GLU A 79 -14.62 24.68 -6.59
N GLU A 80 -14.97 23.71 -5.75
CA GLU A 80 -14.48 22.32 -5.77
C GLU A 80 -14.75 21.68 -7.14
N ARG A 81 -13.78 21.77 -8.05
CA ARG A 81 -13.68 20.83 -9.16
C ARG A 81 -13.06 19.57 -8.59
N HIS A 82 -13.89 18.56 -8.35
CA HIS A 82 -13.42 17.19 -8.28
C HIS A 82 -12.79 16.87 -9.65
N SER A 83 -11.47 17.04 -9.78
CA SER A 83 -10.72 16.53 -10.91
C SER A 83 -10.78 15.01 -10.84
N SER A 84 -11.70 14.44 -11.60
CA SER A 84 -11.68 13.02 -11.92
C SER A 84 -10.50 12.78 -12.86
N PRO A 85 -9.56 11.89 -12.55
CA PRO A 85 -8.50 11.54 -13.48
C PRO A 85 -9.07 10.58 -14.52
N SER A 86 -9.17 11.03 -15.78
CA SER A 86 -9.34 10.21 -17.01
C SER A 86 -9.84 11.12 -18.14
N GLY A 87 -9.25 10.99 -19.34
CA GLY A 87 -9.90 11.38 -20.59
C GLY A 87 -11.33 10.81 -20.64
N GLN A 88 -12.28 11.66 -21.03
CA GLN A 88 -13.74 11.47 -20.94
C GLN A 88 -14.20 10.88 -19.60
N ASN A 89 -14.55 11.75 -18.66
CA ASN A 89 -15.26 11.35 -17.46
C ASN A 89 -16.58 10.64 -17.88
N PRO A 90 -16.75 9.32 -17.64
CA PRO A 90 -17.94 8.58 -18.08
C PRO A 90 -19.23 9.03 -17.38
N TYR A 91 -19.11 9.96 -16.44
CA TYR A 91 -20.20 10.61 -15.71
C TYR A 91 -20.37 12.09 -16.06
N GLU A 92 -19.69 12.59 -17.09
CA GLU A 92 -19.87 13.97 -17.57
C GLU A 92 -21.34 14.23 -17.94
N GLY A 93 -21.86 15.38 -17.51
CA GLY A 93 -23.27 15.75 -17.73
C GLY A 93 -24.30 15.05 -16.85
N LEU A 94 -23.90 14.15 -15.94
CA LEU A 94 -24.83 13.55 -14.98
C LEU A 94 -25.18 14.54 -13.87
N THR A 95 -26.45 14.54 -13.45
CA THR A 95 -26.85 15.18 -12.19
C THR A 95 -26.21 14.44 -11.01
N ARG A 96 -26.10 15.11 -9.85
CA ARG A 96 -25.53 14.51 -8.64
C ARG A 96 -26.19 13.18 -8.25
N LYS A 97 -27.52 13.11 -8.32
CA LYS A 97 -28.28 11.89 -8.02
C LYS A 97 -27.96 10.75 -8.98
N GLN A 98 -27.84 11.05 -10.28
CA GLN A 98 -27.48 10.07 -11.30
C GLN A 98 -26.04 9.58 -11.13
N TYR A 99 -25.12 10.48 -10.77
CA TYR A 99 -23.72 10.14 -10.45
C TYR A 99 -23.68 9.13 -9.30
N CYS A 100 -24.30 9.45 -8.16
CA CYS A 100 -24.36 8.58 -6.98
C CYS A 100 -24.92 7.19 -7.34
N TYR A 101 -26.07 7.16 -8.04
CA TYR A 101 -26.70 5.91 -8.45
C TYR A 101 -25.78 5.08 -9.34
N ARG A 102 -25.12 5.70 -10.32
CA ARG A 102 -24.28 4.98 -11.27
C ARG A 102 -23.03 4.39 -10.63
N VAL A 103 -22.32 5.15 -9.81
CA VAL A 103 -21.15 4.64 -9.08
C VAL A 103 -21.55 3.50 -8.13
N GLN A 104 -22.68 3.64 -7.43
CA GLN A 104 -23.18 2.59 -6.53
C GLN A 104 -23.60 1.31 -7.27
N SER A 105 -24.21 1.45 -8.45
CA SER A 105 -24.55 0.32 -9.32
C SER A 105 -23.29 -0.41 -9.77
N GLU A 106 -22.30 0.31 -10.30
CA GLU A 106 -21.06 -0.28 -10.82
C GLU A 106 -20.26 -0.99 -9.71
N ILE A 107 -20.24 -0.46 -8.48
CA ILE A 107 -19.65 -1.14 -7.32
C ILE A 107 -20.42 -2.42 -6.94
N SER A 108 -21.74 -2.39 -7.04
CA SER A 108 -22.57 -3.58 -6.77
C SER A 108 -22.35 -4.67 -7.82
N ASP A 109 -22.20 -4.26 -9.08
CA ASP A 109 -21.87 -5.15 -10.20
C ASP A 109 -20.47 -5.75 -10.03
N PHE A 110 -19.49 -4.96 -9.58
CA PHE A 110 -18.14 -5.45 -9.23
C PHE A 110 -18.19 -6.55 -8.16
N PHE A 111 -18.90 -6.34 -7.06
CA PHE A 111 -19.00 -7.37 -6.01
C PHE A 111 -19.70 -8.64 -6.53
N SER A 112 -20.75 -8.47 -7.34
CA SER A 112 -21.46 -9.59 -7.97
C SER A 112 -20.56 -10.37 -8.94
N TYR A 113 -19.70 -9.67 -9.67
CA TYR A 113 -18.69 -10.28 -10.55
C TYR A 113 -17.68 -11.10 -9.74
N VAL A 114 -17.06 -10.50 -8.72
CA VAL A 114 -16.05 -11.16 -7.86
C VAL A 114 -16.63 -12.39 -7.18
N GLU A 115 -17.86 -12.30 -6.65
CA GLU A 115 -18.55 -13.41 -6.00
C GLU A 115 -18.73 -14.62 -6.93
N ASN A 116 -18.83 -14.37 -8.24
CA ASN A 116 -19.00 -15.43 -9.23
C ASN A 116 -17.70 -16.07 -9.70
N GLN A 117 -16.55 -15.50 -9.35
CA GLN A 117 -15.24 -16.01 -9.78
C GLN A 117 -14.87 -17.35 -9.11
N PRO A 118 -14.20 -18.26 -9.83
CA PRO A 118 -13.80 -19.55 -9.28
C PRO A 118 -12.92 -19.45 -8.03
N TYR A 119 -11.97 -18.50 -8.00
CA TYR A 119 -11.09 -18.29 -6.85
C TYR A 119 -11.89 -17.84 -5.62
N TYR A 120 -12.91 -17.00 -5.80
CA TYR A 120 -13.70 -16.47 -4.71
C TYR A 120 -14.57 -17.56 -4.09
N LYS A 121 -15.32 -18.31 -4.91
CA LYS A 121 -16.15 -19.44 -4.46
C LYS A 121 -15.36 -20.48 -3.67
N HIS A 122 -14.12 -20.75 -4.07
CA HIS A 122 -13.25 -21.69 -3.36
C HIS A 122 -12.70 -21.14 -2.04
N LEU A 123 -12.42 -19.83 -1.94
CA LEU A 123 -11.73 -19.23 -0.79
C LEU A 123 -12.66 -18.60 0.26
N ALA A 124 -13.80 -18.07 -0.16
CA ALA A 124 -14.73 -17.32 0.68
C ALA A 124 -15.92 -18.15 1.19
N GLY A 125 -16.09 -19.38 0.67
CA GLY A 125 -17.24 -20.23 1.01
C GLY A 125 -18.56 -19.54 0.62
N ASP A 126 -19.53 -19.56 1.52
CA ASP A 126 -20.87 -18.99 1.28
C ASP A 126 -20.96 -17.47 1.57
N LYS A 127 -19.86 -16.82 1.93
CA LYS A 127 -19.86 -15.39 2.29
C LYS A 127 -19.90 -14.51 1.05
N LYS A 128 -20.84 -13.56 1.00
CA LYS A 128 -20.94 -12.58 -0.09
C LYS A 128 -19.71 -11.67 -0.18
N ALA A 129 -19.33 -11.28 -1.40
CA ALA A 129 -18.13 -10.45 -1.63
C ALA A 129 -18.18 -9.11 -0.89
N GLN A 130 -19.33 -8.44 -0.93
CA GLN A 130 -19.54 -7.17 -0.23
C GLN A 130 -19.47 -7.32 1.30
N GLU A 131 -19.93 -8.45 1.84
CA GLU A 131 -19.87 -8.73 3.28
C GLU A 131 -18.43 -8.97 3.74
N LEU A 132 -17.65 -9.75 2.98
CA LEU A 132 -16.22 -9.96 3.24
C LEU A 132 -15.45 -8.62 3.18
N PHE A 133 -15.74 -7.80 2.17
CA PHE A 133 -15.14 -6.47 2.02
C PHE A 133 -15.46 -5.58 3.23
N LYS A 134 -16.74 -5.48 3.60
CA LYS A 134 -17.19 -4.70 4.74
C LYS A 134 -16.54 -5.12 6.06
N GLU A 135 -16.45 -6.43 6.30
CA GLU A 135 -15.76 -6.97 7.48
C GLU A 135 -14.27 -6.62 7.47
N THR A 136 -13.62 -6.76 6.32
CA THR A 136 -12.19 -6.44 6.14
C THR A 136 -11.94 -4.95 6.41
N MET A 137 -12.75 -4.06 5.85
CA MET A 137 -12.65 -2.62 6.06
C MET A 137 -12.83 -2.24 7.53
N ARG A 138 -13.82 -2.82 8.22
CA ARG A 138 -14.02 -2.58 9.66
C ARG A 138 -12.85 -3.04 10.51
N ARG A 139 -12.26 -4.19 10.19
CA ARG A 139 -11.08 -4.69 10.92
C ARG A 139 -9.86 -3.81 10.69
N LEU A 140 -9.63 -3.40 9.44
CA LEU A 140 -8.58 -2.44 9.09
C LEU A 140 -8.80 -1.09 9.82
N ALA A 141 -10.02 -0.57 9.82
CA ALA A 141 -10.37 0.67 10.50
C ALA A 141 -10.26 0.60 12.04
N SER A 142 -10.39 -0.59 12.65
CA SER A 142 -10.43 -0.75 14.12
C SER A 142 -9.17 -0.24 14.83
N ARG A 143 -8.02 -0.22 14.15
CA ARG A 143 -6.77 0.35 14.64
C ARG A 143 -5.95 0.86 13.47
N LEU A 144 -6.05 2.14 13.17
CA LEU A 144 -5.37 2.73 12.02
C LEU A 144 -3.84 2.63 12.11
N PRO A 145 -3.15 2.47 10.97
CA PRO A 145 -1.70 2.59 10.93
C PRO A 145 -1.30 4.04 11.23
N ILE A 146 -0.08 4.24 11.74
CA ILE A 146 0.43 5.57 12.03
C ILE A 146 1.34 5.96 10.85
N PRO A 147 0.96 6.95 10.03
CA PRO A 147 1.63 7.23 8.77
C PRO A 147 2.96 8.00 8.91
N GLY A 148 3.34 8.43 10.11
CA GLY A 148 4.58 9.19 10.35
C GLY A 148 5.16 8.94 11.74
N GLY A 149 6.35 9.48 12.00
CA GLY A 149 7.03 9.34 13.30
C GLY A 149 7.90 8.09 13.46
N GLU A 150 8.04 7.26 12.42
CA GLU A 150 8.92 6.07 12.43
C GLU A 150 10.38 6.39 12.76
N GLY A 151 10.87 7.58 12.38
CA GLY A 151 12.22 8.03 12.72
C GLY A 151 12.43 8.44 14.18
N VAL A 152 11.34 8.59 14.95
CA VAL A 152 11.37 9.03 16.36
C VAL A 152 11.04 7.88 17.31
N ASP A 153 10.05 7.04 16.96
CA ASP A 153 9.62 5.91 17.77
C ASP A 153 9.65 4.59 16.97
N ALA A 154 10.60 3.72 17.32
CA ALA A 154 10.77 2.40 16.70
C ALA A 154 9.55 1.47 16.91
N SER A 155 8.72 1.71 17.94
CA SER A 155 7.49 0.93 18.15
C SER A 155 6.50 1.14 17.00
N ILE A 156 6.49 2.33 16.39
CA ILE A 156 5.66 2.65 15.23
C ILE A 156 6.08 1.80 14.02
N ILE A 157 7.39 1.67 13.79
CA ILE A 157 7.94 0.81 12.72
C ILE A 157 7.42 -0.63 12.87
N ILE A 158 7.57 -1.20 14.07
CA ILE A 158 7.14 -2.58 14.34
C ILE A 158 5.62 -2.72 14.13
N ASN A 159 4.84 -1.74 14.57
CA ASN A 159 3.39 -1.74 14.39
C ASN A 159 3.00 -1.71 12.89
N ASN A 160 3.63 -0.84 12.10
CA ASN A 160 3.36 -0.69 10.67
C ASN A 160 3.81 -1.91 9.86
N ILE A 161 4.98 -2.50 10.13
CA ILE A 161 5.49 -3.69 9.42
C ILE A 161 4.50 -4.86 9.50
N TYR A 162 3.91 -5.08 10.68
CA TYR A 162 2.99 -6.20 10.91
C TYR A 162 1.50 -5.82 10.75
N TYR A 163 1.20 -4.57 10.42
CA TYR A 163 -0.14 -4.04 10.45
C TYR A 163 -1.14 -4.87 9.62
N ILE A 164 -0.89 -5.03 8.32
CA ILE A 164 -1.78 -5.74 7.40
C ILE A 164 -1.99 -7.21 7.84
N PHE A 165 -0.94 -7.88 8.30
CA PHE A 165 -1.00 -9.27 8.75
C PHE A 165 -1.76 -9.46 10.07
N ARG A 166 -1.79 -8.44 10.93
CA ARG A 166 -2.53 -8.47 12.19
C ARG A 166 -4.00 -8.08 12.01
N SER A 167 -4.28 -7.17 11.09
CA SER A 167 -5.62 -6.58 10.92
C SER A 167 -6.50 -7.34 9.93
N MET A 168 -5.94 -8.04 8.95
CA MET A 168 -6.73 -8.79 7.95
C MET A 168 -6.81 -10.27 8.28
N ASP A 169 -7.97 -10.88 8.00
CA ASP A 169 -8.10 -12.34 8.10
C ASP A 169 -7.42 -13.07 6.93
N ARG A 170 -7.11 -14.34 7.17
CA ARG A 170 -6.39 -15.18 6.20
C ARG A 170 -7.16 -15.36 4.89
N ASN A 171 -8.49 -15.41 4.92
CA ASN A 171 -9.31 -15.62 3.73
C ASN A 171 -9.35 -14.33 2.90
N ALA A 172 -9.55 -13.17 3.53
CA ALA A 172 -9.45 -11.87 2.88
C ALA A 172 -8.07 -11.67 2.22
N ILE A 173 -6.97 -11.98 2.92
CA ILE A 173 -5.61 -11.90 2.34
C ILE A 173 -5.49 -12.78 1.09
N ARG A 174 -6.04 -13.99 1.11
CA ARG A 174 -5.99 -14.92 -0.02
C ARG A 174 -6.84 -14.44 -1.19
N VAL A 175 -8.08 -14.01 -0.93
CA VAL A 175 -8.99 -13.47 -1.94
C VAL A 175 -8.36 -12.25 -2.62
N ILE A 176 -7.87 -11.29 -1.84
CA ILE A 176 -7.20 -10.09 -2.38
C ILE A 176 -5.98 -10.47 -3.21
N LYS A 177 -5.20 -11.45 -2.77
CA LYS A 177 -4.04 -11.92 -3.52
C LYS A 177 -4.43 -12.53 -4.86
N GLU A 178 -5.44 -13.41 -4.88
CA GLU A 178 -5.92 -14.03 -6.13
C GLU A 178 -6.54 -12.99 -7.06
N PHE A 179 -7.34 -12.05 -6.53
CA PHE A 179 -7.89 -10.92 -7.28
C PHE A 179 -6.79 -10.10 -7.96
N ILE A 180 -5.81 -9.60 -7.21
CA ILE A 180 -4.71 -8.80 -7.76
C ILE A 180 -3.87 -9.58 -8.79
N SER A 181 -3.75 -10.90 -8.63
CA SER A 181 -2.94 -11.74 -9.53
C SER A 181 -3.68 -12.18 -10.78
N GLY A 182 -5.00 -12.36 -10.69
CA GLY A 182 -5.86 -12.85 -11.77
C GLY A 182 -6.48 -11.75 -12.62
N GLU A 183 -6.80 -10.60 -12.02
CA GLU A 183 -7.57 -9.51 -12.66
C GLU A 183 -6.66 -8.39 -13.20
N GLY A 184 -5.41 -8.71 -13.54
CA GLY A 184 -4.39 -7.70 -13.88
C GLY A 184 -4.76 -6.75 -15.02
N GLU A 185 -5.64 -7.16 -15.95
CA GLU A 185 -6.11 -6.33 -17.07
C GLU A 185 -7.26 -5.39 -16.68
N SER A 186 -8.13 -5.76 -15.74
CA SER A 186 -9.23 -4.89 -15.27
C SER A 186 -8.84 -4.02 -14.08
N LEU A 187 -7.71 -4.33 -13.42
CA LEU A 187 -7.28 -3.72 -12.17
C LEU A 187 -7.25 -2.18 -12.23
N GLU A 188 -6.81 -1.60 -13.34
CA GLU A 188 -6.80 -0.15 -13.55
C GLU A 188 -8.20 0.47 -13.43
N PHE A 189 -9.17 -0.12 -14.13
CA PHE A 189 -10.56 0.33 -14.11
C PHE A 189 -11.22 0.08 -12.75
N ASP A 190 -10.95 -1.07 -12.14
CA ASP A 190 -11.48 -1.42 -10.83
C ASP A 190 -10.97 -0.44 -9.77
N MET A 191 -9.66 -0.14 -9.74
CA MET A 191 -9.09 0.81 -8.81
C MET A 191 -9.61 2.23 -9.02
N ALA A 192 -9.82 2.66 -10.27
CA ALA A 192 -10.44 3.95 -10.58
C ALA A 192 -11.89 4.03 -10.08
N LEU A 193 -12.68 2.96 -10.27
CA LEU A 193 -14.05 2.86 -9.75
C LEU A 193 -14.07 2.94 -8.22
N PHE A 194 -13.22 2.17 -7.54
CA PHE A 194 -13.12 2.20 -6.08
C PHE A 194 -12.66 3.55 -5.55
N TYR A 195 -11.67 4.19 -6.20
CA TYR A 195 -11.24 5.54 -5.81
C TYR A 195 -12.40 6.54 -5.90
N ARG A 196 -13.16 6.55 -7.00
CA ARG A 196 -14.35 7.41 -7.12
C ARG A 196 -15.36 7.12 -6.02
N TRP A 197 -15.62 5.84 -5.76
CA TRP A 197 -16.59 5.43 -4.74
C TRP A 197 -16.18 5.81 -3.32
N ILE A 198 -14.93 5.60 -2.91
CA ILE A 198 -14.47 5.97 -1.55
C ILE A 198 -14.40 7.49 -1.36
N MET A 199 -14.11 8.25 -2.43
CA MET A 199 -14.04 9.71 -2.38
C MET A 199 -15.40 10.41 -2.35
N LEU A 200 -16.50 9.67 -2.53
CA LEU A 200 -17.86 10.21 -2.38
C LEU A 200 -18.23 10.60 -0.94
N GLY A 201 -17.47 10.17 0.08
CA GLY A 201 -17.76 10.49 1.48
C GLY A 201 -19.20 10.15 1.89
N ASP A 202 -19.87 11.02 2.64
CA ASP A 202 -21.27 10.80 3.05
C ASP A 202 -22.31 11.30 2.04
N GLU A 203 -21.87 11.83 0.89
CA GLU A 203 -22.73 12.59 -0.03
C GLU A 203 -23.73 11.74 -0.81
N CYS A 204 -23.42 10.46 -1.01
CA CYS A 204 -24.31 9.49 -1.64
C CYS A 204 -24.76 8.50 -0.57
N GLY A 205 -25.90 8.73 0.10
CA GLY A 205 -26.26 8.02 1.35
C GLY A 205 -26.25 6.48 1.34
N GLU A 206 -26.31 5.82 0.17
CA GLU A 206 -26.13 4.37 0.07
C GLU A 206 -24.65 3.95 0.19
N GLY A 207 -24.37 2.87 0.92
CA GLY A 207 -23.02 2.36 1.11
C GLY A 207 -22.12 3.24 2.00
N ALA A 208 -22.67 4.26 2.66
CA ALA A 208 -21.97 5.07 3.66
C ALA A 208 -21.47 4.22 4.85
N ASP A 209 -22.14 3.11 5.17
CA ASP A 209 -21.78 2.21 6.25
C ASP A 209 -20.62 1.25 5.92
N ILE A 210 -20.14 1.26 4.67
CA ILE A 210 -19.01 0.45 4.19
C ILE A 210 -17.83 1.34 3.80
N ARG A 211 -18.08 2.56 3.31
CA ARG A 211 -17.02 3.46 2.86
C ARG A 211 -16.20 3.97 4.04
N PRO A 212 -14.87 3.98 3.92
CA PRO A 212 -14.02 4.59 4.93
C PRO A 212 -14.23 6.11 4.95
N SER A 213 -14.18 6.68 6.14
CA SER A 213 -14.08 8.13 6.33
C SER A 213 -12.79 8.68 5.71
N PHE A 214 -12.81 9.97 5.40
CA PHE A 214 -11.62 10.64 4.84
C PHE A 214 -10.40 10.56 5.78
N GLN A 215 -10.61 10.55 7.10
CA GLN A 215 -9.52 10.38 8.07
C GLN A 215 -8.87 9.00 7.95
N GLU A 216 -9.67 7.95 7.81
CA GLU A 216 -9.15 6.59 7.63
C GLU A 216 -8.37 6.50 6.31
N LEU A 217 -8.93 7.02 5.21
CA LEU A 217 -8.25 7.09 3.91
C LEU A 217 -6.90 7.80 4.00
N TYR A 218 -6.84 8.95 4.68
CA TYR A 218 -5.60 9.69 4.90
C TYR A 218 -4.55 8.86 5.66
N HIS A 219 -4.95 8.14 6.71
CA HIS A 219 -4.05 7.25 7.44
C HIS A 219 -3.52 6.11 6.56
N PHE A 220 -4.36 5.47 5.74
CA PHE A 220 -3.93 4.41 4.83
C PHE A 220 -3.02 4.94 3.71
N ALA A 221 -3.35 6.10 3.14
CA ALA A 221 -2.55 6.73 2.10
C ALA A 221 -1.15 7.08 2.61
N GLY A 222 -1.08 7.69 3.80
CA GLY A 222 0.18 7.96 4.47
C GLY A 222 0.92 6.69 4.88
N PHE A 223 0.22 5.65 5.31
CA PHE A 223 0.83 4.35 5.59
C PHE A 223 1.53 3.77 4.36
N PHE A 224 0.84 3.69 3.22
CA PHE A 224 1.40 3.10 2.01
C PHE A 224 2.60 3.90 1.46
N LEU A 225 2.53 5.24 1.49
CA LEU A 225 3.57 6.09 0.90
C LEU A 225 4.72 6.43 1.85
N ASN A 226 4.44 6.65 3.14
CA ASN A 226 5.36 7.30 4.07
C ASN A 226 5.90 6.37 5.16
N THR A 227 5.54 5.08 5.16
CA THR A 227 6.02 4.09 6.15
C THR A 227 6.85 2.99 5.51
N ILE A 228 7.81 2.44 6.26
CA ILE A 228 8.61 1.29 5.83
C ILE A 228 7.71 0.08 5.55
N GLY A 229 6.73 -0.17 6.43
CA GLY A 229 5.80 -1.31 6.30
C GLY A 229 4.94 -1.24 5.04
N GLY A 230 4.33 -0.07 4.80
CA GLY A 230 3.47 0.16 3.64
C GLY A 230 4.23 0.10 2.32
N ARG A 231 5.39 0.76 2.22
CA ARG A 231 6.22 0.71 1.01
C ARG A 231 6.72 -0.71 0.73
N ALA A 232 7.18 -1.43 1.75
CA ALA A 232 7.60 -2.82 1.61
C ALA A 232 6.44 -3.74 1.18
N TYR A 233 5.21 -3.42 1.55
CA TYR A 233 4.04 -4.15 1.07
C TYR A 233 3.82 -3.92 -0.43
N LEU A 234 3.83 -2.66 -0.89
CA LEU A 234 3.62 -2.32 -2.31
C LEU A 234 4.70 -2.91 -3.22
N LEU A 235 5.97 -2.89 -2.80
CA LEU A 235 7.10 -3.48 -3.55
C LEU A 235 6.98 -4.99 -3.79
N ARG A 236 6.09 -5.69 -3.08
CA ARG A 236 5.82 -7.12 -3.26
C ARG A 236 4.58 -7.40 -4.12
N ARG A 237 3.96 -6.37 -4.68
CA ARG A 237 2.79 -6.46 -5.57
C ARG A 237 3.23 -6.37 -7.04
N PRO A 238 2.39 -6.83 -7.98
CA PRO A 238 2.60 -6.54 -9.39
C PRO A 238 2.82 -5.04 -9.62
N ALA A 239 3.71 -4.68 -10.55
CA ALA A 239 4.12 -3.29 -10.76
C ALA A 239 2.94 -2.33 -10.97
N ALA A 240 1.97 -2.70 -11.80
CA ALA A 240 0.76 -1.92 -12.03
C ALA A 240 -0.05 -1.71 -10.74
N ALA A 241 -0.26 -2.77 -9.95
CA ALA A 241 -0.99 -2.68 -8.68
C ALA A 241 -0.27 -1.76 -7.67
N GLY A 242 1.05 -1.87 -7.56
CA GLY A 242 1.86 -1.01 -6.70
C GLY A 242 1.78 0.46 -7.13
N ALA A 243 2.01 0.73 -8.41
CA ALA A 243 2.01 2.08 -8.98
C ALA A 243 0.63 2.75 -8.85
N LEU A 244 -0.45 2.05 -9.21
CA LEU A 244 -1.82 2.55 -9.06
C LEU A 244 -2.17 2.80 -7.59
N THR A 245 -1.77 1.92 -6.67
CA THR A 245 -2.00 2.15 -5.24
C THR A 245 -1.28 3.40 -4.78
N GLY A 246 -0.01 3.57 -5.18
CA GLY A 246 0.76 4.78 -4.89
C GLY A 246 0.13 6.04 -5.46
N TYR A 247 -0.34 6.00 -6.70
CA TYR A 247 -1.05 7.08 -7.37
C TYR A 247 -2.31 7.52 -6.60
N TYR A 248 -3.21 6.59 -6.28
CA TYR A 248 -4.43 6.96 -5.54
C TYR A 248 -4.14 7.39 -4.10
N CYS A 249 -3.10 6.85 -3.46
CA CYS A 249 -2.64 7.37 -2.17
C CYS A 249 -2.14 8.81 -2.28
N LEU A 250 -1.42 9.16 -3.35
CA LEU A 250 -0.98 10.54 -3.60
C LEU A 250 -2.17 11.49 -3.76
N LEU A 251 -3.20 11.10 -4.51
CA LEU A 251 -4.40 11.93 -4.66
C LEU A 251 -5.09 12.18 -3.32
N ILE A 252 -5.21 11.16 -2.46
CA ILE A 252 -5.79 11.31 -1.11
C ILE A 252 -4.95 12.27 -0.25
N LEU A 253 -3.61 12.16 -0.28
CA LEU A 253 -2.74 13.06 0.47
C LEU A 253 -2.75 14.49 -0.11
N HIS A 254 -2.83 14.64 -1.43
CA HIS A 254 -2.99 15.93 -2.08
C HIS A 254 -4.29 16.61 -1.61
N GLU A 255 -5.40 15.88 -1.62
CA GLU A 255 -6.68 16.35 -1.11
C GLU A 255 -6.61 16.73 0.38
N ALA A 256 -5.89 15.94 1.19
CA ALA A 256 -5.67 16.26 2.60
C ALA A 256 -4.86 17.56 2.77
N ASN A 257 -3.88 17.83 1.90
CA ASN A 257 -3.16 19.11 1.88
C ASN A 257 -4.08 20.28 1.50
N LEU A 258 -4.89 20.13 0.45
CA LEU A 258 -5.84 21.17 0.02
C LEU A 258 -6.83 21.53 1.13
N LYS A 259 -7.29 20.54 1.89
CA LYS A 259 -8.22 20.70 3.00
C LYS A 259 -7.56 21.12 4.32
N GLY A 260 -6.23 21.28 4.37
CA GLY A 260 -5.50 21.57 5.61
C GLY A 260 -5.59 20.45 6.66
N ARG A 261 -5.79 19.21 6.23
CA ARG A 261 -5.97 18.00 7.06
C ARG A 261 -4.77 17.05 7.04
N ASN A 262 -3.62 17.47 6.49
CA ASN A 262 -2.37 16.71 6.54
C ASN A 262 -1.70 16.84 7.92
N ASN A 263 -2.32 16.23 8.94
CA ASN A 263 -1.94 16.37 10.34
C ASN A 263 -0.55 15.79 10.69
N TYR A 264 -0.05 14.83 9.91
CA TYR A 264 1.29 14.26 10.07
C TYR A 264 2.37 15.03 9.29
N GLY A 265 2.01 16.10 8.57
CA GLY A 265 2.96 16.92 7.83
C GLY A 265 3.72 16.14 6.75
N ILE A 266 3.06 15.17 6.10
CA ILE A 266 3.69 14.32 5.09
C ILE A 266 4.03 15.18 3.88
N ASP A 267 5.32 15.33 3.59
CA ASP A 267 5.78 15.96 2.34
C ASP A 267 5.53 14.99 1.18
N ILE A 268 4.63 15.36 0.28
CA ILE A 268 4.24 14.49 -0.83
C ILE A 268 5.14 14.64 -2.06
N LEU A 269 5.90 15.73 -2.16
CA LEU A 269 6.68 16.05 -3.35
C LEU A 269 7.72 14.96 -3.70
N PRO A 270 8.47 14.37 -2.75
CA PRO A 270 9.39 13.28 -3.05
C PRO A 270 8.70 12.06 -3.65
N TYR A 271 7.46 11.79 -3.24
CA TYR A 271 6.70 10.64 -3.69
C TYR A 271 6.12 10.83 -5.09
N ILE A 272 5.80 12.07 -5.50
CA ILE A 272 5.29 12.34 -6.85
C ILE A 272 6.29 11.89 -7.92
N ALA A 273 7.57 12.23 -7.76
CA ALA A 273 8.61 11.82 -8.70
C ALA A 273 8.74 10.29 -8.80
N THR A 274 8.77 9.60 -7.65
CA THR A 274 8.83 8.13 -7.62
C THR A 274 7.62 7.49 -8.29
N ILE A 275 6.41 7.95 -8.00
CA ILE A 275 5.20 7.39 -8.60
C ILE A 275 5.12 7.67 -10.11
N LYS A 276 5.62 8.82 -10.60
CA LYS A 276 5.74 9.08 -12.04
C LYS A 276 6.60 8.02 -12.73
N GLU A 277 7.75 7.68 -12.16
CA GLU A 277 8.63 6.64 -12.69
C GLU A 277 7.96 5.26 -12.64
N GLU A 278 7.31 4.92 -11.53
CA GLU A 278 6.59 3.65 -11.38
C GLU A 278 5.46 3.52 -12.42
N ILE A 279 4.63 4.55 -12.60
CA ILE A 279 3.54 4.57 -13.59
C ILE A 279 4.09 4.49 -15.03
N ALA A 280 5.14 5.24 -15.35
CA ALA A 280 5.76 5.21 -16.69
C ALA A 280 6.40 3.85 -17.02
N SER A 281 6.88 3.13 -15.99
CA SER A 281 7.48 1.80 -16.16
C SER A 281 6.48 0.64 -16.10
N ALA A 282 5.29 0.88 -15.52
CA ALA A 282 4.25 -0.14 -15.40
C ALA A 282 3.69 -0.49 -16.78
N ARG A 283 3.69 -1.80 -17.07
CA ARG A 283 3.07 -2.30 -18.30
C ARG A 283 1.56 -2.39 -18.13
N ASN A 284 0.83 -2.28 -19.23
CA ASN A 284 -0.60 -2.52 -19.32
C ASN A 284 -1.46 -1.53 -18.50
N LEU A 285 -0.99 -0.29 -18.33
CA LEU A 285 -1.84 0.82 -17.91
C LEU A 285 -2.32 1.56 -19.16
N ALA A 286 -3.60 1.43 -19.48
CA ALA A 286 -4.22 2.06 -20.63
C ALA A 286 -4.27 3.59 -20.48
N GLN A 287 -4.28 4.11 -19.25
CA GLN A 287 -4.45 5.53 -18.93
C GLN A 287 -3.17 6.17 -18.37
N SER A 288 -1.99 5.57 -18.62
CA SER A 288 -0.73 6.05 -18.06
C SER A 288 -0.45 7.54 -18.34
N GLU A 289 -0.82 8.02 -19.54
CA GLU A 289 -0.62 9.42 -19.93
C GLU A 289 -1.43 10.38 -19.03
N ASP A 290 -2.70 10.07 -18.78
CA ASP A 290 -3.58 10.88 -17.92
C ASP A 290 -3.03 10.98 -16.49
N TYR A 291 -2.55 9.85 -15.95
CA TYR A 291 -1.94 9.83 -14.62
C TYR A 291 -0.69 10.69 -14.54
N LEU A 292 0.17 10.64 -15.57
CA LEU A 292 1.41 11.42 -15.62
C LEU A 292 1.13 12.91 -15.76
N ILE A 293 0.10 13.32 -16.50
CA ILE A 293 -0.34 14.71 -16.60
C ILE A 293 -0.80 15.22 -15.23
N GLU A 294 -1.64 14.46 -14.53
CA GLU A 294 -2.12 14.83 -13.19
C GLU A 294 -0.96 14.92 -12.18
N LEU A 295 -0.04 13.96 -12.21
CA LEU A 295 1.16 13.98 -11.36
C LEU A 295 2.07 15.19 -11.66
N ALA A 296 2.23 15.57 -12.93
CA ALA A 296 3.01 16.76 -13.30
C ALA A 296 2.33 18.06 -12.86
N SER A 297 0.99 18.12 -12.92
CA SER A 297 0.20 19.24 -12.39
C SER A 297 0.38 19.38 -10.87
N MET A 298 0.25 18.26 -10.13
CA MET A 298 0.50 18.24 -8.68
C MET A 298 1.94 18.65 -8.33
N GLU A 299 2.94 18.11 -9.03
CA GLU A 299 4.35 18.47 -8.83
C GLU A 299 4.56 19.98 -8.97
N SER A 300 4.02 20.57 -10.05
CA SER A 300 4.10 22.01 -10.31
C SER A 300 3.43 22.83 -9.21
N TYR A 301 2.27 22.40 -8.72
CA TYR A 301 1.56 23.03 -7.61
C TYR A 301 2.42 23.13 -6.34
N TYR A 302 3.13 22.07 -5.97
CA TYR A 302 3.96 22.06 -4.76
C TYR A 302 5.28 22.80 -4.94
N GLN A 303 5.90 22.74 -6.12
CA GLN A 303 7.14 23.47 -6.40
C GLN A 303 6.94 24.99 -6.35
N GLN A 304 5.80 25.50 -6.79
CA GLN A 304 5.50 26.95 -6.76
C GLN A 304 5.24 27.51 -5.36
N ARG A 305 4.98 26.64 -4.37
CA ARG A 305 4.58 27.02 -3.00
C ARG A 305 5.66 26.75 -1.96
N ARG A 306 6.87 26.45 -2.42
CA ARG A 306 8.05 26.22 -1.59
C ARG A 306 8.90 27.47 -1.51
#